data_AF-A0A915LFQ3-F1
#
_entry.id   AF-A0A915LFQ3-F1
#
_cell.length_a   1.000
_cell.length_b   1.000
_cell.length_c   1.000
_cell.angle_alpha   90.00
_cell.angle_beta   90.00
_cell.angle_gamma   90.00
#
_symmetry.space_group_name_H-M   'P 1'
#
loop_
_entity.id
_entity.type
_entity.pdbx_description
1 polymer ?
#
loop_
_entity_poly.entity_id
_entity_poly.type
_entity_poly.pdbx_seq_one_letter_code
_entity_poly.pdbx_strand_id
1 'polypeptide(L)'
;MQSLYVRNCIMHVMVIERIIATLKSRNYEKHTSILFHVVWITITFLIALLNVLSALMLDYILVAILTYSSLSVLGILEIWALFWILNYNKRKYERKLPEGCHNLSERYQISENIRTAKQLLPCIIMHLMNIIVPGINVFFINFNVYSGQFNQDFVEEFITVVPGDDNDGDTSEYRNVIKLQPMDIHGRPLISNKKGDEFAKEYFKQLTISWQ
;
A
#
# COMPACT_ATOMS: atom_id res chain seq x y z
N MET A 1 19.87 -7.35 4.32
CA MET A 1 18.84 -7.93 3.41
C MET A 1 17.68 -8.63 4.11
N GLN A 2 17.84 -9.22 5.30
CA GLN A 2 16.75 -9.99 5.95
C GLN A 2 15.52 -9.13 6.36
N SER A 3 15.69 -7.85 6.70
CA SER A 3 14.55 -6.97 7.05
C SER A 3 13.64 -6.63 5.85
N LEU A 4 14.15 -6.71 4.62
CA LEU A 4 13.36 -6.46 3.40
C LEU A 4 12.26 -7.51 3.21
N TYR A 5 12.53 -8.77 3.59
CA TYR A 5 11.56 -9.85 3.43
C TYR A 5 10.33 -9.68 4.31
N VAL A 6 10.53 -9.43 5.60
CA VAL A 6 9.44 -9.28 6.56
C VAL A 6 8.58 -8.06 6.20
N ARG A 7 9.22 -6.95 5.79
CA ARG A 7 8.52 -5.74 5.34
C ARG A 7 7.69 -5.98 4.07
N ASN A 8 8.21 -6.80 3.15
CA ASN A 8 7.52 -7.07 1.89
C ASN A 8 6.27 -7.96 2.07
N CYS A 9 6.33 -8.94 2.98
CA CYS A 9 5.20 -9.82 3.26
C CYS A 9 3.99 -9.10 3.89
N ILE A 10 4.23 -8.08 4.72
CA ILE A 10 3.14 -7.32 5.36
C ILE A 10 2.26 -6.63 4.32
N MET A 11 2.88 -6.07 3.26
CA MET A 11 2.09 -5.40 2.23
C MET A 11 1.18 -6.38 1.48
N HIS A 12 1.69 -7.57 1.14
CA HIS A 12 0.90 -8.61 0.50
C HIS A 12 -0.34 -9.00 1.33
N VAL A 13 -0.17 -9.14 2.65
CA VAL A 13 -1.28 -9.43 3.58
C VAL A 13 -2.32 -8.31 3.57
N MET A 14 -1.89 -7.03 3.57
CA MET A 14 -2.83 -5.90 3.50
C MET A 14 -3.63 -5.90 2.19
N VAL A 15 -3.01 -6.25 1.05
CA VAL A 15 -3.74 -6.35 -0.23
C VAL A 15 -4.78 -7.46 -0.16
N ILE A 16 -4.39 -8.65 0.30
CA ILE A 16 -5.29 -9.81 0.42
C ILE A 16 -6.48 -9.49 1.35
N GLU A 17 -6.22 -8.83 2.47
CA GLU A 17 -7.27 -8.38 3.38
C GLU A 17 -8.27 -7.45 2.67
N ARG A 18 -7.79 -6.50 1.86
CA ARG A 18 -8.65 -5.58 1.10
C ARG A 18 -9.43 -6.28 -0.01
N ILE A 19 -8.85 -7.30 -0.64
CA ILE A 19 -9.55 -8.20 -1.58
C ILE A 19 -10.73 -8.87 -0.86
N ILE A 20 -10.48 -9.47 0.31
CA ILE A 20 -11.49 -10.20 1.09
C ILE A 20 -12.57 -9.25 1.61
N ALA A 21 -12.19 -8.08 2.13
CA ALA A 21 -13.13 -7.05 2.60
C ALA A 21 -14.06 -6.58 1.48
N THR A 22 -13.53 -6.44 0.26
CA THR A 22 -14.32 -6.05 -0.91
C THR A 22 -15.31 -7.17 -1.31
N LEU A 23 -14.82 -8.40 -1.46
CA LEU A 23 -15.64 -9.54 -1.89
C LEU A 23 -16.72 -9.92 -0.86
N LYS A 24 -16.37 -9.84 0.43
CA LYS A 24 -17.22 -10.27 1.55
C LYS A 24 -17.79 -9.10 2.35
N SER A 25 -17.87 -7.90 1.79
CA SER A 25 -18.34 -6.66 2.45
C SER A 25 -19.55 -6.84 3.39
N ARG A 26 -20.54 -7.66 3.03
CA ARG A 26 -21.74 -7.89 3.84
C ARG A 26 -21.52 -8.74 5.11
N ASN A 27 -20.58 -9.69 5.09
CA ASN A 27 -20.31 -10.61 6.19
C ASN A 27 -18.94 -10.39 6.84
N TYR A 28 -18.17 -9.42 6.33
CA TYR A 28 -16.81 -9.14 6.78
C TYR A 28 -16.79 -8.54 8.18
N GLU A 29 -17.61 -7.51 8.45
CA GLU A 29 -17.67 -6.83 9.75
C GLU A 29 -18.07 -7.77 10.90
N LYS A 30 -18.84 -8.82 10.64
CA LYS A 30 -19.30 -9.76 11.67
C LYS A 30 -18.26 -10.82 12.04
N HIS A 31 -17.26 -11.02 11.18
CA HIS A 31 -16.30 -12.13 11.28
C HIS A 31 -14.85 -11.71 11.01
N THR A 32 -14.50 -10.43 11.20
CA THR A 32 -13.11 -9.97 11.26
C THR A 32 -12.41 -10.58 12.47
N SER A 33 -12.03 -11.83 12.34
CA SER A 33 -11.37 -12.58 13.40
C SER A 33 -9.91 -12.18 13.43
N ILE A 34 -9.45 -11.70 14.59
CA ILE A 34 -8.03 -11.54 14.94
C ILE A 34 -7.21 -12.78 14.51
N LEU A 35 -7.82 -13.96 14.52
CA LEU A 35 -7.24 -15.22 14.01
C LEU A 35 -6.69 -15.12 12.58
N PHE A 36 -7.32 -14.34 11.69
CA PHE A 36 -6.83 -14.14 10.33
C PHE A 36 -5.44 -13.51 10.34
N HIS A 37 -5.26 -12.41 11.09
CA HIS A 37 -3.98 -11.74 11.20
C HIS A 37 -2.92 -12.62 11.88
N VAL A 38 -3.30 -13.34 12.95
CA VAL A 38 -2.39 -14.25 13.66
C VAL A 38 -1.89 -15.37 12.74
N VAL A 39 -2.78 -15.98 11.95
CA VAL A 39 -2.41 -17.01 10.97
C VAL A 39 -1.44 -16.45 9.94
N TRP A 40 -1.72 -15.26 9.39
CA TRP A 40 -0.84 -14.64 8.40
C TRP A 40 0.53 -14.26 8.98
N ILE A 41 0.59 -13.69 10.17
CA ILE A 41 1.85 -13.39 10.86
C ILE A 41 2.67 -14.68 11.07
N THR A 42 2.00 -15.78 11.43
CA THR A 42 2.67 -17.07 11.60
C THR A 42 3.23 -17.59 10.28
N ILE A 43 2.45 -17.51 9.19
CA ILE A 43 2.90 -17.93 7.85
C ILE A 43 4.09 -17.08 7.38
N THR A 44 4.04 -15.76 7.52
CA THR A 44 5.12 -14.87 7.09
C THR A 44 6.39 -15.09 7.90
N PHE A 45 6.26 -15.36 9.20
CA PHE A 45 7.39 -15.75 10.04
C PHE A 45 8.02 -17.08 9.58
N LEU A 46 7.20 -18.09 9.28
CA LEU A 46 7.70 -19.38 8.78
C LEU A 46 8.41 -19.25 7.43
N ILE A 47 7.87 -18.44 6.51
CA ILE A 47 8.51 -18.17 5.21
C ILE A 47 9.86 -17.46 5.41
N ALA A 48 9.91 -16.46 6.29
CA ALA A 48 11.16 -15.77 6.60
C ALA A 48 12.21 -16.72 7.20
N LEU A 49 11.80 -17.60 8.12
CA LEU A 49 12.67 -18.61 8.71
C LEU A 49 13.18 -19.62 7.66
N LEU A 50 12.30 -20.13 6.80
CA LEU A 50 12.67 -21.03 5.72
C LEU A 50 13.67 -20.39 4.76
N ASN A 51 13.51 -19.10 4.45
CA ASN A 51 14.43 -18.36 3.60
C ASN A 51 15.82 -18.23 4.24
N VAL A 52 15.89 -17.92 5.54
CA VAL A 52 17.16 -17.88 6.29
C VAL A 52 17.84 -19.24 6.30
N LEU A 53 17.09 -20.32 6.57
CA LEU A 53 17.63 -21.68 6.54
C LEU A 53 18.10 -22.08 5.15
N SER A 54 17.37 -21.69 4.10
CA SER A 54 17.72 -21.99 2.71
C SER A 54 19.02 -21.28 2.32
N ALA A 55 19.19 -20.02 2.74
CA ALA A 55 20.43 -19.27 2.52
C ALA A 55 21.65 -19.85 3.24
N LEU A 56 21.47 -20.66 4.29
CA LEU A 56 22.55 -21.36 4.98
C LEU A 56 22.93 -22.69 4.30
N MET A 57 22.00 -23.33 3.61
CA MET A 57 22.17 -24.70 3.08
C MET A 57 22.38 -24.75 1.56
N LEU A 58 21.97 -23.73 0.83
CA LEU A 58 22.05 -23.62 -0.63
C LEU A 58 22.90 -22.41 -1.05
N ASP A 59 23.27 -22.37 -2.33
CA ASP A 59 23.92 -21.21 -2.93
C ASP A 59 23.05 -19.96 -2.76
N TYR A 60 23.56 -19.01 -1.97
CA TYR A 60 22.90 -17.75 -1.64
C TYR A 60 22.35 -17.00 -2.87
N ILE A 61 23.10 -17.03 -3.97
CA ILE A 61 22.74 -16.37 -5.24
C ILE A 61 21.48 -16.96 -5.86
N LEU A 62 21.41 -18.30 -5.92
CA LEU A 62 20.27 -19.01 -6.49
C LEU A 62 19.01 -18.77 -5.67
N VAL A 63 19.14 -18.84 -4.33
CA VAL A 63 18.06 -18.53 -3.40
C VAL A 63 17.57 -17.09 -3.59
N ALA A 64 18.48 -16.12 -3.72
CA ALA A 64 18.12 -14.73 -3.95
C ALA A 64 17.33 -14.54 -5.27
N ILE A 65 17.83 -15.08 -6.40
CA ILE A 65 17.14 -14.97 -7.70
C ILE A 65 15.76 -15.62 -7.66
N LEU A 66 15.65 -16.84 -7.10
CA LEU A 66 14.38 -17.56 -6.98
C LEU A 66 13.39 -16.76 -6.13
N THR A 67 13.86 -16.14 -5.06
CA THR A 67 12.98 -15.43 -4.15
C THR A 67 12.52 -14.09 -4.74
N TYR A 68 13.42 -13.28 -5.31
CA TYR A 68 13.04 -12.02 -5.97
C TYR A 68 12.12 -12.24 -7.16
N SER A 69 12.34 -13.30 -7.95
CA SER A 69 11.43 -13.66 -9.04
C SER A 69 10.04 -14.06 -8.54
N SER A 70 9.95 -14.89 -7.49
CA SER A 70 8.67 -15.26 -6.86
C SER A 70 7.90 -14.04 -6.31
N LEU A 71 8.59 -13.12 -5.63
CA LEU A 71 8.01 -11.89 -5.09
C LEU A 71 7.56 -10.94 -6.21
N SER A 72 8.30 -10.86 -7.31
CA SER A 72 7.93 -10.04 -8.47
C SER A 72 6.65 -10.56 -9.12
N VAL A 73 6.52 -11.88 -9.29
CA VAL A 73 5.31 -12.52 -9.80
C VAL A 73 4.11 -12.24 -8.88
N LEU A 74 4.29 -12.36 -7.56
CA LEU A 74 3.25 -12.01 -6.58
C LEU A 74 2.84 -10.53 -6.69
N GLY A 75 3.80 -9.60 -6.77
CA GLY A 75 3.51 -8.17 -6.93
C GLY A 75 2.72 -7.84 -8.21
N ILE A 76 3.03 -8.51 -9.33
CA ILE A 76 2.28 -8.35 -10.58
C ILE A 76 0.85 -8.87 -10.42
N LEU A 77 0.68 -10.06 -9.80
CA LEU A 77 -0.64 -10.64 -9.55
C LEU A 77 -1.50 -9.73 -8.66
N GLU A 78 -0.89 -9.02 -7.70
CA GLU A 78 -1.60 -8.07 -6.83
C GLU A 78 -2.07 -6.83 -7.55
N ILE A 79 -1.23 -6.24 -8.41
CA ILE A 79 -1.65 -5.12 -9.25
C ILE A 79 -2.82 -5.55 -10.12
N TRP A 80 -2.72 -6.73 -10.74
CA TRP A 80 -3.81 -7.28 -11.54
C TRP A 80 -5.08 -7.49 -10.72
N ALA A 81 -4.98 -8.06 -9.52
CA ALA A 81 -6.11 -8.27 -8.61
C ALA A 81 -6.75 -6.95 -8.17
N LEU A 82 -5.97 -5.91 -7.89
CA LEU A 82 -6.47 -4.59 -7.56
C LEU A 82 -7.21 -3.95 -8.73
N PHE A 83 -6.64 -3.98 -9.93
CA PHE A 83 -7.30 -3.46 -11.12
C PHE A 83 -8.61 -4.20 -11.38
N TRP A 84 -8.61 -5.53 -11.20
CA TRP A 84 -9.82 -6.34 -11.30
C TRP A 84 -10.88 -5.91 -10.29
N ILE A 85 -10.50 -5.67 -9.02
CA ILE A 85 -11.41 -5.18 -7.97
C ILE A 85 -11.96 -3.79 -8.27
N LEU A 86 -11.11 -2.86 -8.70
CA LEU A 86 -11.54 -1.51 -9.05
C LEU A 86 -12.59 -1.55 -10.17
N ASN A 87 -12.33 -2.35 -11.20
CA ASN A 87 -13.25 -2.56 -12.31
C ASN A 87 -14.54 -3.29 -11.87
N TYR A 88 -14.43 -4.30 -11.00
CA TYR A 88 -15.57 -5.02 -10.45
C TYR A 88 -16.47 -4.09 -9.63
N ASN A 89 -15.90 -3.30 -8.72
CA ASN A 89 -16.63 -2.35 -7.89
C ASN A 89 -17.27 -1.24 -8.71
N LYS A 90 -16.56 -0.72 -9.73
CA LYS A 90 -17.12 0.26 -10.67
C LYS A 90 -18.34 -0.31 -11.40
N ARG A 91 -18.22 -1.51 -11.97
CA ARG A 91 -19.35 -2.19 -12.64
C ARG A 91 -20.51 -2.46 -11.69
N LYS A 92 -20.22 -2.89 -10.45
CA LYS A 92 -21.25 -3.14 -9.43
C LYS A 92 -21.97 -1.85 -9.04
N TYR A 93 -21.24 -0.73 -8.94
CA TYR A 93 -21.80 0.60 -8.67
C TYR A 93 -22.69 1.08 -9.83
N GLU A 94 -22.22 0.98 -11.07
CA GLU A 94 -22.95 1.40 -12.28
C GLU A 94 -24.25 0.61 -12.49
N ARG A 95 -24.24 -0.72 -12.30
CA ARG A 95 -25.45 -1.56 -12.41
C ARG A 95 -26.50 -1.22 -11.35
N LYS A 96 -26.07 -0.75 -10.18
CA LYS A 96 -26.90 -0.43 -9.02
C LYS A 96 -27.38 1.02 -9.00
N LEU A 97 -26.86 1.88 -9.88
CA LEU A 97 -27.29 3.27 -10.00
C LEU A 97 -28.75 3.43 -10.48
N PRO A 98 -29.21 2.72 -11.54
CA PRO A 98 -30.54 2.92 -12.13
C PRO A 98 -31.69 2.27 -11.35
N GLU A 99 -31.44 1.32 -10.44
CA GLU A 99 -32.50 0.55 -9.76
C GLU A 99 -33.24 1.33 -8.65
N GLY A 100 -32.77 2.52 -8.24
CA GLY A 100 -33.47 3.42 -7.29
C GLY A 100 -33.69 2.88 -5.86
N CYS A 101 -33.49 1.59 -5.62
CA CYS A 101 -33.86 0.86 -4.40
C CYS A 101 -32.64 0.52 -3.51
N HIS A 102 -31.75 1.49 -3.22
CA HIS A 102 -30.60 1.23 -2.34
C HIS A 102 -30.77 1.78 -0.94
N ASN A 103 -30.43 0.95 0.04
CA ASN A 103 -29.99 1.41 1.36
C ASN A 103 -28.73 2.27 1.17
N LEU A 104 -28.79 3.52 1.64
CA LEU A 104 -27.69 4.51 1.61
C LEU A 104 -26.37 3.92 2.12
N SER A 105 -26.42 2.99 3.07
CA SER A 105 -25.24 2.31 3.63
C SER A 105 -24.47 1.47 2.61
N GLU A 106 -25.15 0.76 1.69
CA GLU A 106 -24.45 -0.12 0.72
C GLU A 106 -23.70 0.72 -0.33
N ARG A 107 -24.31 1.84 -0.77
CA ARG A 107 -23.66 2.78 -1.69
C ARG A 107 -22.44 3.43 -1.05
N TYR A 108 -22.56 3.81 0.22
CA TYR A 108 -21.45 4.34 1.00
C TYR A 108 -20.29 3.35 1.07
N GLN A 109 -20.55 2.09 1.49
CA GLN A 109 -19.52 1.04 1.58
C GLN A 109 -18.81 0.78 0.25
N ILE A 110 -19.54 0.73 -0.87
CA ILE A 110 -18.93 0.52 -2.20
C ILE A 110 -18.05 1.72 -2.59
N SER A 111 -18.55 2.94 -2.39
CA SER A 111 -17.79 4.16 -2.70
C SER A 111 -16.52 4.29 -1.86
N GLU A 112 -16.58 3.92 -0.59
CA GLU A 112 -15.47 3.92 0.33
C GLU A 112 -14.40 2.87 -0.06
N ASN A 113 -14.82 1.67 -0.44
CA ASN A 113 -13.92 0.63 -0.92
C ASN A 113 -13.18 1.07 -2.21
N ILE A 114 -13.86 1.75 -3.14
CA ILE A 114 -13.23 2.28 -4.36
C ILE A 114 -12.20 3.37 -4.00
N ARG A 115 -12.55 4.28 -3.08
CA ARG A 115 -11.63 5.33 -2.63
C ARG A 115 -10.39 4.75 -1.96
N THR A 116 -10.57 3.78 -1.07
CA THR A 116 -9.48 3.11 -0.36
C THR A 116 -8.58 2.34 -1.33
N ALA A 117 -9.16 1.63 -2.30
CA ALA A 117 -8.37 0.91 -3.31
C ALA A 117 -7.54 1.87 -4.19
N LYS A 118 -8.07 3.06 -4.54
CA LYS A 118 -7.29 4.09 -5.25
C LYS A 118 -6.14 4.64 -4.39
N GLN A 119 -6.35 4.81 -3.09
CA GLN A 119 -5.29 5.24 -2.16
C GLN A 119 -4.22 4.17 -1.96
N LEU A 120 -4.58 2.89 -2.08
CA LEU A 120 -3.65 1.77 -1.95
C LEU A 120 -2.78 1.57 -3.21
N LEU A 121 -3.24 2.03 -4.37
CA LEU A 121 -2.53 1.90 -5.64
C LEU A 121 -1.08 2.45 -5.61
N PRO A 122 -0.81 3.70 -5.20
CA PRO A 122 0.56 4.21 -5.13
C PRO A 122 1.43 3.41 -4.15
N CYS A 123 0.84 2.92 -3.05
CA CYS A 123 1.54 2.07 -2.08
C CYS A 123 2.05 0.77 -2.72
N ILE A 124 1.22 0.11 -3.52
CA ILE A 124 1.58 -1.15 -4.19
C ILE A 124 2.54 -0.93 -5.35
N ILE A 125 2.41 0.19 -6.08
CA ILE A 125 3.38 0.56 -7.12
C ILE A 125 4.76 0.77 -6.48
N MET A 126 4.83 1.53 -5.40
CA MET A 126 6.09 1.75 -4.66
C MET A 126 6.68 0.44 -4.14
N HIS A 127 5.84 -0.48 -3.66
CA HIS A 127 6.26 -1.80 -3.22
C HIS A 127 6.79 -2.68 -4.36
N LEU A 128 6.13 -2.69 -5.50
CA LEU A 128 6.63 -3.40 -6.68
C LEU A 128 8.00 -2.84 -7.10
N MET A 129 8.18 -1.52 -7.10
CA MET A 129 9.48 -0.90 -7.39
C MET A 129 10.55 -1.32 -6.37
N ASN A 130 10.18 -1.40 -5.09
CA ASN A 130 11.06 -1.88 -4.02
C ASN A 130 11.45 -3.37 -4.16
N ILE A 131 10.69 -4.17 -4.90
CA ILE A 131 11.04 -5.56 -5.23
C ILE A 131 11.91 -5.62 -6.49
N ILE A 132 11.51 -4.89 -7.55
CA ILE A 132 12.16 -4.94 -8.85
C ILE A 132 13.57 -4.35 -8.81
N VAL A 133 13.76 -3.16 -8.22
CA VAL A 133 15.05 -2.46 -8.25
C VAL A 133 16.17 -3.28 -7.58
N PRO A 134 16.00 -3.81 -6.35
CA PRO A 134 17.00 -4.68 -5.75
C PRO A 134 17.17 -6.01 -6.50
N GLY A 135 16.11 -6.58 -7.05
CA GLY A 135 16.18 -7.80 -7.85
C GLY A 135 17.03 -7.63 -9.12
N ILE A 136 16.86 -6.51 -9.82
CA ILE A 136 17.68 -6.14 -10.99
C ILE A 136 19.13 -5.91 -10.57
N ASN A 137 19.37 -5.25 -9.44
CA ASN A 137 20.73 -5.03 -8.94
C ASN A 137 21.43 -6.37 -8.65
N VAL A 138 20.78 -7.26 -7.89
CA VAL A 138 21.29 -8.61 -7.63
C VAL A 138 21.57 -9.35 -8.93
N PHE A 139 20.69 -9.25 -9.93
CA PHE A 139 20.93 -9.85 -11.24
C PHE A 139 22.22 -9.31 -11.90
N PHE A 140 22.36 -7.99 -12.03
CA PHE A 140 23.54 -7.40 -12.69
C PHE A 140 24.87 -7.69 -11.98
N ILE A 141 24.87 -7.71 -10.64
CA ILE A 141 26.05 -8.07 -9.84
C ILE A 141 26.48 -9.50 -10.17
N ASN A 142 25.53 -10.43 -10.23
CA ASN A 142 25.84 -11.84 -10.46
C ASN A 142 26.33 -12.15 -11.88
N PHE A 143 25.87 -11.40 -12.88
CA PHE A 143 26.36 -11.55 -14.26
C PHE A 143 27.68 -10.81 -14.53
N ASN A 144 28.35 -10.29 -13.49
CA ASN A 144 29.58 -9.49 -13.60
C ASN A 144 29.47 -8.36 -14.63
N VAL A 145 28.26 -7.83 -14.84
CA VAL A 145 28.03 -6.70 -15.75
C VAL A 145 28.66 -5.43 -15.18
N TYR A 146 28.72 -5.34 -13.85
CA TYR A 146 29.47 -4.31 -13.14
C TYR A 146 30.83 -4.87 -12.68
N SER A 147 31.91 -4.39 -13.28
CA SER A 147 33.30 -4.72 -12.92
C SER A 147 33.92 -3.70 -11.93
N GLY A 148 33.14 -3.08 -11.03
CA GLY A 148 33.64 -2.02 -10.14
C GLY A 148 32.92 -1.91 -8.78
N GLN A 149 33.54 -1.16 -7.85
CA GLN A 149 33.14 -0.91 -6.44
C GLN A 149 31.75 -0.28 -6.22
N PHE A 150 30.97 -0.03 -7.26
CA PHE A 150 29.71 0.71 -7.23
C PHE A 150 28.56 0.00 -6.46
N ASN A 151 28.77 -1.23 -6.00
CA ASN A 151 27.70 -2.10 -5.46
C ASN A 151 27.35 -1.91 -3.97
N GLN A 152 28.25 -1.37 -3.15
CA GLN A 152 27.98 -1.21 -1.70
C GLN A 152 27.43 0.18 -1.38
N ASP A 153 28.03 1.23 -1.95
CA ASP A 153 27.70 2.62 -1.60
C ASP A 153 26.26 3.00 -1.99
N PHE A 154 25.78 2.58 -3.16
CA PHE A 154 24.43 2.94 -3.63
C PHE A 154 23.31 2.30 -2.78
N VAL A 155 23.54 1.09 -2.26
CA VAL A 155 22.55 0.40 -1.42
C VAL A 155 22.55 0.98 0.00
N GLU A 156 23.71 1.36 0.54
CA GLU A 156 23.80 2.03 1.83
C GLU A 156 23.19 3.43 1.79
N GLU A 157 23.42 4.19 0.72
CA GLU A 157 22.89 5.55 0.55
C GLU A 157 21.35 5.59 0.50
N PHE A 158 20.69 4.61 -0.14
CA PHE A 158 19.23 4.52 -0.13
C PHE A 158 18.64 4.07 1.21
N ILE A 159 19.41 3.40 2.07
CA ILE A 159 18.98 2.95 3.40
C ILE A 159 19.22 4.04 4.46
N THR A 160 20.20 4.91 4.27
CA THR A 160 20.57 6.00 5.20
C THR A 160 19.85 7.32 4.96
N VAL A 161 18.94 7.43 3.97
CA VAL A 161 17.96 8.53 3.93
C VAL A 161 16.84 8.32 4.97
N VAL A 162 17.22 7.91 6.18
CA VAL A 162 16.53 8.32 7.40
C VAL A 162 17.40 9.45 7.92
N PRO A 163 16.94 10.73 7.86
CA PRO A 163 17.73 11.81 8.43
C PRO A 163 18.05 11.43 9.86
N GLY A 164 19.34 11.30 10.16
CA GLY A 164 19.79 11.24 11.54
C GLY A 164 19.22 12.47 12.22
N ASP A 165 18.45 12.26 13.28
CA ASP A 165 18.14 13.31 14.24
C ASP A 165 19.49 13.75 14.81
N ASP A 166 20.12 14.72 14.14
CA ASP A 166 21.20 15.51 14.68
C ASP A 166 20.59 16.31 15.82
N ASN A 167 20.65 15.67 16.97
CA ASN A 167 20.20 16.13 18.26
C ASN A 167 21.16 17.23 18.74
N ASP A 168 21.15 18.37 18.06
CA ASP A 168 21.75 19.60 18.56
C ASP A 168 20.64 20.52 19.08
N GLY A 169 20.71 20.75 20.39
CA GLY A 169 19.71 21.47 21.14
C GLY A 169 19.63 22.93 20.72
N ASP A 170 18.45 23.34 20.25
CA ASP A 170 17.90 24.65 20.60
C ASP A 170 16.37 24.59 20.61
N THR A 171 15.82 24.07 21.72
CA THR A 171 14.38 24.10 21.99
C THR A 171 13.94 25.49 22.42
N SER A 172 13.72 26.42 21.48
CA SER A 172 12.87 27.58 21.78
C SER A 172 12.14 28.28 20.63
N GLU A 173 12.20 27.83 19.36
CA GLU A 173 11.62 28.66 18.27
C GLU A 173 10.78 27.98 17.19
N TYR A 174 10.23 26.77 17.39
CA TYR A 174 9.27 26.19 16.43
C TYR A 174 8.07 25.54 17.11
N ARG A 175 7.26 26.37 17.77
CA ARG A 175 5.87 26.01 18.13
C ARG A 175 4.86 26.88 17.40
N ASN A 176 5.07 27.11 16.10
CA ASN A 176 3.99 27.48 15.19
C ASN A 176 3.52 26.23 14.47
N VAL A 177 2.64 25.49 15.13
CA VAL A 177 1.86 24.41 14.51
C VAL A 177 1.05 25.06 13.40
N ILE A 178 1.53 24.95 12.16
CA ILE A 178 0.72 25.21 10.98
C ILE A 178 -0.42 24.17 11.05
N LYS A 179 -1.58 24.60 11.53
CA LYS A 179 -2.83 23.86 11.37
C LYS A 179 -3.06 23.73 9.87
N LEU A 180 -2.64 22.61 9.31
CA LEU A 180 -2.95 22.21 7.94
C LEU A 180 -4.47 22.20 7.80
N GLN A 181 -5.01 23.24 7.17
CA GLN A 181 -6.42 23.30 6.83
C GLN A 181 -6.66 22.24 5.76
N PRO A 182 -7.72 21.42 5.87
CA PRO A 182 -8.04 20.46 4.84
C PRO A 182 -8.25 21.23 3.52
N MET A 183 -7.59 20.79 2.44
CA MET A 183 -7.67 21.42 1.12
C MET A 183 -8.42 20.53 0.12
N ASP A 184 -9.09 21.15 -0.85
CA ASP A 184 -9.65 20.44 -1.99
C ASP A 184 -8.55 19.94 -2.95
N ILE A 185 -8.94 19.16 -3.96
CA ILE A 185 -8.04 18.63 -5.01
C ILE A 185 -7.38 19.72 -5.89
N HIS A 186 -7.77 20.98 -5.72
CA HIS A 186 -7.23 22.14 -6.41
C HIS A 186 -6.43 23.08 -5.49
N GLY A 187 -6.17 22.66 -4.23
CA GLY A 187 -5.38 23.43 -3.27
C GLY A 187 -6.12 24.56 -2.57
N ARG A 188 -7.46 24.57 -2.56
CA ARG A 188 -8.27 25.58 -1.86
C ARG A 188 -8.68 25.10 -0.47
N PRO A 189 -8.62 25.96 0.57
CA PRO A 189 -8.99 25.58 1.93
C PRO A 189 -10.48 25.26 2.02
N LEU A 190 -10.82 24.09 2.57
CA LEU A 190 -12.19 23.60 2.71
C LEU A 190 -13.00 24.39 3.75
N ILE A 191 -12.35 25.06 4.71
CA ILE A 191 -13.03 25.73 5.82
C ILE A 191 -13.14 27.24 5.53
N SER A 192 -14.20 27.66 4.82
CA SER A 192 -14.71 29.03 4.97
C SER A 192 -15.69 29.05 6.16
N ASN A 193 -15.65 30.12 6.94
CA ASN A 193 -16.30 30.29 8.25
C ASN A 193 -17.86 30.39 8.17
N LYS A 194 -18.51 29.52 7.40
CA LYS A 194 -19.96 29.48 7.20
C LYS A 194 -20.59 28.27 7.90
N LYS A 195 -21.75 28.53 8.50
CA LYS A 195 -22.57 27.64 9.34
C LYS A 195 -22.69 26.23 8.75
N GLY A 196 -22.46 25.23 9.60
CA GLY A 196 -22.28 23.80 9.25
C GLY A 196 -23.38 23.12 8.44
N ASP A 197 -24.57 23.71 8.34
CA ASP A 197 -25.70 23.11 7.61
C ASP A 197 -25.63 23.35 6.09
N GLU A 198 -24.99 24.44 5.63
CA GLU A 198 -24.68 24.62 4.20
C GLU A 198 -23.51 23.73 3.75
N PHE A 199 -22.64 23.36 4.70
CA PHE A 199 -21.40 22.63 4.46
C PHE A 199 -21.64 21.18 4.01
N ALA A 200 -22.61 20.50 4.63
CA ALA A 200 -22.99 19.17 4.19
C ALA A 200 -23.50 19.20 2.73
N LYS A 201 -24.26 20.24 2.37
CA LYS A 201 -24.85 20.39 1.04
C LYS A 201 -23.80 20.69 -0.04
N GLU A 202 -22.82 21.55 0.24
CA GLU A 202 -21.71 21.81 -0.68
C GLU A 202 -20.73 20.65 -0.78
N TYR A 203 -20.43 19.95 0.33
CA TYR A 203 -19.59 18.76 0.32
C TYR A 203 -20.20 17.64 -0.52
N PHE A 204 -21.51 17.40 -0.39
CA PHE A 204 -22.23 16.46 -1.26
C PHE A 204 -22.21 16.90 -2.73
N LYS A 205 -22.34 18.21 -3.00
CA LYS A 205 -22.31 18.76 -4.38
C LYS A 205 -20.93 18.61 -5.03
N GLN A 206 -19.84 18.87 -4.31
CA GLN A 206 -18.47 18.63 -4.80
C GLN A 206 -18.20 17.13 -5.01
N LEU A 207 -18.70 16.28 -4.12
CA LEU A 207 -18.69 14.83 -4.29
C LEU A 207 -19.58 14.34 -5.43
N THR A 208 -20.47 15.15 -6.01
CA THR A 208 -21.23 14.74 -7.20
C THR A 208 -20.52 15.14 -8.49
N ILE A 209 -19.84 16.29 -8.47
CA ILE A 209 -19.09 16.84 -9.62
C ILE A 209 -17.82 16.03 -9.89
N SER A 210 -17.14 15.50 -8.87
CA SER A 210 -15.93 14.68 -9.05
C SER A 210 -16.19 13.27 -9.61
N TRP A 211 -17.44 12.94 -9.93
CA TRP A 211 -17.86 11.63 -10.48
C TRP A 211 -18.34 11.70 -11.94
N GLN A 212 -18.38 12.89 -12.53
CA GLN A 212 -18.44 13.07 -14.00
C GLN A 212 -17.02 13.10 -14.56
#